data_AF-X5J4K6-F1
#
_entry.id   AF-X5J4K6-F1
#
_cell.length_a   1.000
_cell.length_b   1.000
_cell.length_c   1.000
_cell.angle_alpha   90.00
_cell.angle_beta   90.00
_cell.angle_gamma   90.00
#
_symmetry.space_group_name_H-M   'P 1'
#
loop_
_entity.id
_entity.type
_entity.pdbx_description
1 polymer ?
#
loop_
_entity_poly.entity_id
_entity_poly.type
_entity_poly.pdbx_seq_one_letter_code
_entity_poly.pdbx_strand_id
1 'polypeptide(L)' 'AELARPGASVKMSCKASGYTFTSYTMHWVKQRPGQGLEWIGYINPGSGYPKYNQKFKDKATLTADKSSSTAYI' A
#
# COMPACT_ATOMS: atom_id res chain seq x y z
N ALA A 1 10.58 5.00 10.79
CA ALA A 1 10.60 3.62 10.27
C ALA A 1 10.26 2.69 11.42
N GLU A 2 9.36 1.74 11.21
CA GLU A 2 8.96 0.78 12.25
C GLU A 2 9.84 -0.46 12.14
N LEU A 3 10.45 -0.87 13.26
CA LEU A 3 11.25 -2.08 13.33
C LEU A 3 10.42 -3.15 14.03
N ALA A 4 10.10 -4.22 13.31
CA ALA A 4 9.30 -5.31 13.82
C ALA A 4 10.09 -6.61 13.86
N ARG A 5 9.71 -7.49 14.77
CA ARG A 5 10.25 -8.85 14.84
C ARG A 5 9.78 -9.67 13.64
N PRO A 6 10.54 -10.69 13.19
CA PRO A 6 10.07 -11.60 12.15
C PRO A 6 8.71 -12.21 12.52
N GLY A 7 7.76 -12.19 11.58
CA GLY A 7 6.40 -12.71 11.77
C GLY A 7 5.39 -11.73 12.35
N ALA A 8 5.82 -10.58 12.88
CA ALA A 8 4.89 -9.52 13.28
C ALA A 8 4.35 -8.77 12.06
N SER A 9 3.07 -8.41 12.10
CA SER A 9 2.44 -7.52 11.13
C SER A 9 2.82 -6.07 11.43
N VAL A 10 3.09 -5.30 10.38
CA VAL A 10 3.36 -3.87 10.44
C VAL A 10 2.32 -3.16 9.60
N LYS A 11 1.79 -2.03 10.09
CA LYS A 11 0.84 -1.20 9.35
C LYS A 11 1.56 0.05 8.86
N MET A 12 1.70 0.20 7.56
CA MET A 12 2.26 1.41 6.95
C MET A 12 1.15 2.32 6.45
N SER A 13 1.40 3.62 6.39
CA SER A 13 0.44 4.61 5.87
C SER A 13 1.08 5.54 4.86
N CYS A 14 0.28 6.01 3.90
CA CYS A 14 0.66 7.00 2.89
C CYS A 14 -0.48 8.01 2.76
N LYS A 15 -0.25 9.25 3.22
CA LYS A 15 -1.20 10.35 3.13
C LYS A 15 -0.94 11.17 1.87
N ALA A 16 -1.95 11.29 1.03
CA ALA A 16 -1.90 12.10 -0.17
C ALA A 16 -2.23 13.58 0.12
N SER A 17 -1.69 14.48 -0.70
CA SER A 17 -2.02 15.91 -0.66
C SER A 17 -1.89 16.52 -2.06
N GLY A 18 -2.59 17.62 -2.32
CA GLY A 18 -2.48 18.37 -3.58
C GLY A 18 -3.31 17.84 -4.75
N TYR A 19 -4.13 16.80 -4.55
CA TYR A 19 -5.03 16.27 -5.57
C TYR A 19 -6.23 15.55 -4.94
N THR A 20 -7.26 15.27 -5.76
CA THR A 20 -8.40 14.45 -5.35
C THR A 20 -7.96 13.00 -5.18
N PHE A 21 -7.74 12.57 -3.92
CA PHE A 21 -7.21 11.25 -3.58
C PHE A 21 -7.95 10.09 -4.24
N THR A 22 -9.26 10.19 -4.39
CA THR A 22 -10.11 9.15 -5.00
C THR A 22 -9.99 9.04 -6.52
N SER A 23 -9.31 9.98 -7.18
CA SER A 23 -9.15 10.00 -8.64
C SER A 23 -7.97 9.16 -9.15
N TYR A 24 -7.09 8.69 -8.26
CA TYR A 24 -5.87 7.98 -8.63
C TYR A 24 -5.68 6.70 -7.82
N THR A 25 -5.00 5.71 -8.38
CA THR A 25 -4.61 4.48 -7.67
C THR A 25 -3.35 4.71 -6.83
N MET A 26 -3.31 4.13 -5.63
CA MET A 26 -2.11 4.10 -4.81
C MET A 26 -1.40 2.76 -5.00
N HIS A 27 -0.16 2.80 -5.48
CA HIS A 27 0.67 1.61 -5.68
C HIS A 27 1.64 1.40 -4.52
N TRP A 28 1.79 0.15 -4.10
CA TRP A 28 2.76 -0.26 -3.09
C TRP A 28 3.86 -1.10 -3.75
N VAL A 29 5.11 -0.76 -3.45
CA VAL A 29 6.29 -1.42 -3.98
C VAL A 29 7.25 -1.75 -2.83
N LYS A 30 7.91 -2.89 -2.92
CA LYS A 30 8.99 -3.30 -2.02
C LYS A 30 10.31 -3.15 -2.76
N GLN A 31 11.28 -2.49 -2.12
CA GLN A 31 12.66 -2.45 -2.59
C GLN A 31 13.59 -3.02 -1.53
N ARG A 32 14.57 -3.81 -1.95
CA ARG A 32 15.67 -4.25 -1.08
C ARG A 32 16.98 -3.65 -1.59
N PRO A 33 17.98 -3.44 -0.72
CA PRO A 33 19.31 -2.99 -1.15
C PRO A 33 19.84 -3.89 -2.27
N GLY A 34 20.28 -3.28 -3.39
CA GLY A 34 20.78 -4.01 -4.56
C GLY A 34 19.74 -4.76 -5.40
N GLN A 35 18.45 -4.65 -5.10
CA GLN A 35 17.37 -5.27 -5.88
C GLN A 35 16.48 -4.21 -6.54
N GLY A 36 15.83 -4.61 -7.64
CA GLY A 36 14.81 -3.79 -8.31
C GLY A 36 13.54 -3.61 -7.46
N LEU A 37 12.64 -2.78 -7.97
CA LEU A 37 11.31 -2.60 -7.37
C LEU A 37 10.45 -3.84 -7.58
N GLU A 38 9.98 -4.45 -6.50
CA GLU A 38 8.97 -5.50 -6.53
C GLU A 38 7.59 -4.89 -6.30
N TRP A 39 6.70 -4.95 -7.30
CA TRP A 39 5.33 -4.48 -7.15
C TRP A 39 4.52 -5.41 -6.24
N ILE A 40 3.91 -4.84 -5.19
CA ILE A 40 3.06 -5.56 -4.23
C ILE A 40 1.61 -5.57 -4.69
N GLY A 41 1.10 -4.41 -5.07
CA GLY A 41 -0.31 -4.22 -5.39
C GLY A 41 -0.67 -2.75 -5.57
N TYR A 42 -1.94 -2.49 -5.85
CA TYR A 42 -2.52 -1.15 -5.77
C TYR A 42 -3.89 -1.20 -5.12
N ILE A 43 -4.32 -0.06 -4.56
CA ILE A 43 -5.72 0.18 -4.22
C ILE A 43 -6.24 1.38 -4.98
N ASN A 44 -7.44 1.26 -5.54
CA ASN A 44 -8.20 2.40 -6.04
C ASN A 44 -8.99 2.99 -4.86
N PRO A 45 -8.64 4.17 -4.33
CA PRO A 45 -9.34 4.75 -3.19
C PRO A 45 -10.78 5.14 -3.53
N GLY A 46 -11.10 5.41 -4.80
CA GLY A 46 -12.46 5.72 -5.25
C GLY A 46 -13.41 4.53 -5.08
N SER A 47 -13.03 3.35 -5.59
CA SER A 47 -13.84 2.14 -5.51
C SER A 47 -13.57 1.26 -4.27
N GLY A 48 -12.43 1.48 -3.59
CA GLY A 48 -11.95 0.59 -2.52
C GLY A 48 -11.40 -0.74 -3.03
N TYR A 49 -11.28 -0.94 -4.35
CA TYR A 49 -10.84 -2.20 -4.95
C TYR A 49 -9.31 -2.36 -4.89
N PRO A 50 -8.80 -3.42 -4.27
CA PRO A 50 -7.38 -3.75 -4.29
C PRO A 50 -7.05 -4.76 -5.42
N LYS A 51 -5.86 -4.61 -6.01
CA LYS A 51 -5.25 -5.63 -6.87
C LYS A 51 -3.88 -6.00 -6.31
N TYR A 52 -3.60 -7.29 -6.26
CA TYR A 52 -2.36 -7.83 -5.71
C TYR A 52 -1.50 -8.49 -6.78
N ASN A 53 -0.19 -8.43 -6.59
CA ASN A 53 0.72 -9.42 -7.14
C ASN A 53 0.53 -10.74 -6.36
N GLN A 54 0.47 -11.86 -7.08
CA GLN A 54 0.22 -13.19 -6.50
C GLN A 54 1.18 -13.54 -5.35
N LYS A 55 2.43 -13.08 -5.38
CA LYS A 55 3.44 -13.29 -4.32
C LYS A 55 3.05 -12.67 -2.96
N PHE A 56 2.19 -11.65 -2.97
CA PHE A 56 1.84 -10.83 -1.81
C PHE A 56 0.36 -10.90 -1.42
N LYS A 57 -0.47 -11.62 -2.18
CA LYS A 57 -1.93 -11.68 -1.99
C LYS A 57 -2.33 -12.09 -0.56
N ASP A 58 -1.59 -13.01 0.04
CA ASP A 58 -1.86 -13.52 1.40
C ASP A 58 -0.90 -12.94 2.45
N LYS A 59 -0.17 -11.87 2.11
CA LYS A 59 0.87 -11.25 2.96
C LYS A 59 0.66 -9.77 3.26
N ALA A 60 -0.24 -9.12 2.54
CA ALA A 60 -0.49 -7.69 2.63
C ALA A 60 -1.99 -7.41 2.48
N THR A 61 -2.48 -6.40 3.19
CA THR A 61 -3.88 -5.96 3.12
C THR A 61 -3.91 -4.50 2.74
N LEU A 62 -4.35 -4.19 1.51
CA LEU A 62 -4.42 -2.82 1.04
C LEU A 62 -5.76 -2.20 1.43
N THR A 63 -5.72 -1.05 2.09
CA THR A 63 -6.93 -0.28 2.47
C THR A 63 -6.74 1.21 2.21
N ALA A 64 -7.85 1.95 2.14
CA ALA A 64 -7.82 3.40 1.94
C ALA A 64 -8.93 4.06 2.73
N ASP A 65 -8.60 5.16 3.39
CA ASP A 65 -9.52 6.06 4.06
C ASP A 65 -9.66 7.34 3.22
N LYS A 66 -10.86 7.52 2.66
CA LYS A 66 -11.22 8.65 1.81
C LYS A 66 -11.24 9.96 2.59
N SER A 67 -11.65 9.92 3.86
CA SER A 67 -11.83 11.13 4.69
C SER A 67 -10.49 11.77 5.03
N SER A 68 -9.48 10.96 5.35
CA SER A 68 -8.13 11.41 5.66
C SER A 68 -7.20 11.45 4.45
N SER A 69 -7.68 11.04 3.27
CA SER A 69 -6.87 10.87 2.06
C SER A 69 -5.64 9.99 2.28
N THR A 70 -5.79 8.89 3.03
CA THR A 70 -4.69 8.02 3.45
C THR A 70 -4.89 6.59 2.98
N ALA A 71 -3.87 6.00 2.37
CA ALA A 71 -3.81 4.57 2.05
C ALA A 71 -2.96 3.80 3.07
N TYR A 72 -3.24 2.52 3.25
CA TYR A 72 -2.50 1.64 4.17
C TYR A 72 -2.15 0.30 3.52
N ILE A 73 -1.09 -0.33 4.04
CA ILE A 73 -0.65 -1.71 3.77
C ILE A 73 -0.23 -2.39 5.07
#